data_AF-A0A1A3USX6-F1
#
_entry.id   AF-A0A1A3USX6-F1
#
_cell.length_a   1.000
_cell.length_b   1.000
_cell.length_c   1.000
_cell.angle_alpha   90.00
_cell.angle_beta   90.00
_cell.angle_gamma   90.00
#
_symmetry.space_group_name_H-M   'P 1'
#
loop_
_entity.id
_entity.type
_entity.pdbx_description
1 polymer ?
#
loop_
_entity_poly.entity_id
_entity_poly.type
_entity_poly.pdbx_seq_one_letter_code
_entity_poly.pdbx_strand_id
1 'polypeptide(L)'
;MRRVSRATAGLLVCVTAITWAPPATADPLDPIPGNGVFVVGPDIAPGLYRTAGSASTFGVWINNVPTQDSMCAWFTYSTPDANKEHVLQTNISVGPMFANINTSVKAFESQNCQPWTRVP
;
A
#
# COMPACT_ATOMS: atom_id res chain seq x y z
N MET A 1 -59.58 -49.54 23.65
CA MET A 1 -59.40 -48.26 22.93
C MET A 1 -57.94 -47.83 23.02
N ARG A 2 -57.21 -47.76 21.91
CA ARG A 2 -55.84 -47.21 21.87
C ARG A 2 -55.72 -46.33 20.63
N ARG A 3 -55.77 -45.01 20.81
CA ARG A 3 -55.53 -44.04 19.74
C ARG A 3 -54.03 -43.78 19.66
N VAL A 4 -53.42 -44.09 18.51
CA VAL A 4 -52.03 -43.76 18.20
C VAL A 4 -52.03 -42.41 17.50
N SER A 5 -51.60 -41.37 18.19
CA SER A 5 -51.43 -40.03 17.63
C SER A 5 -50.10 -39.98 16.88
N ARG A 6 -50.15 -39.84 15.55
CA ARG A 6 -48.97 -39.56 14.72
C ARG A 6 -48.67 -38.06 14.81
N ALA A 7 -47.58 -37.69 15.46
CA ALA A 7 -47.09 -36.32 15.49
C ALA A 7 -46.23 -36.05 14.25
N THR A 8 -46.71 -35.19 13.36
CA THR A 8 -45.96 -34.70 12.20
C THR A 8 -45.04 -33.57 12.66
N ALA A 9 -43.73 -33.81 12.69
CA ALA A 9 -42.73 -32.78 12.96
C ALA A 9 -42.41 -32.05 11.65
N GLY A 10 -42.87 -30.79 11.51
CA GLY A 10 -42.48 -29.92 10.40
C GLY A 10 -41.14 -29.25 10.69
N LEU A 11 -40.15 -29.47 9.83
CA LEU A 11 -38.84 -28.82 9.90
C LEU A 11 -38.92 -27.44 9.22
N LEU A 12 -38.77 -26.36 9.98
CA LEU A 12 -38.66 -24.99 9.47
C LEU A 12 -37.21 -24.72 9.08
N VAL A 13 -36.95 -24.48 7.79
CA VAL A 13 -35.65 -24.04 7.27
C VAL A 13 -35.66 -22.52 7.17
N CYS A 14 -34.93 -21.85 8.07
CA CYS A 14 -34.71 -20.41 8.00
C CYS A 14 -33.57 -20.12 7.00
N VAL A 15 -33.90 -19.55 5.85
CA VAL A 15 -32.90 -19.04 4.90
C VAL A 15 -32.44 -17.67 5.38
N THR A 16 -31.23 -17.59 5.94
CA THR A 16 -30.60 -16.31 6.29
C THR A 16 -30.00 -15.68 5.03
N ALA A 17 -30.59 -14.59 4.55
CA ALA A 17 -29.99 -13.78 3.50
C ALA A 17 -28.77 -13.03 4.07
N ILE A 18 -27.57 -13.42 3.66
CA ILE A 18 -26.34 -12.69 3.98
C ILE A 18 -26.27 -11.52 3.01
N THR A 19 -26.57 -10.31 3.47
CA THR A 19 -26.42 -9.10 2.66
C THR A 19 -24.94 -8.80 2.51
N TRP A 20 -24.38 -8.99 1.32
CA TRP A 20 -23.01 -8.61 0.99
C TRP A 20 -22.93 -7.08 0.94
N ALA A 21 -22.32 -6.46 1.94
CA ALA A 21 -22.05 -5.02 1.89
C ALA A 21 -21.03 -4.74 0.78
N PRO A 22 -21.17 -3.63 0.04
CA PRO A 22 -20.14 -3.22 -0.92
C PRO A 22 -18.80 -3.02 -0.19
N PRO A 23 -17.66 -3.34 -0.83
CA PRO A 23 -16.36 -3.08 -0.24
C PRO A 23 -16.23 -1.57 0.03
N ALA A 24 -15.85 -1.22 1.25
CA ALA A 24 -15.51 0.16 1.58
C ALA A 24 -14.22 0.51 0.83
N THR A 25 -14.33 1.32 -0.22
CA THR A 25 -13.18 1.98 -0.84
C THR A 25 -12.73 3.09 0.12
N ALA A 26 -11.54 2.93 0.70
CA ALA A 26 -10.86 4.03 1.36
C ALA A 26 -10.33 5.00 0.31
N ASP A 27 -10.27 6.29 0.63
CA ASP A 27 -9.58 7.26 -0.21
C ASP A 27 -8.07 6.93 -0.28
N PRO A 28 -7.41 7.15 -1.44
CA PRO A 28 -5.97 6.96 -1.55
C PRO A 28 -5.20 7.81 -0.53
N LEU A 29 -4.10 7.26 -0.02
CA LEU A 29 -3.24 7.91 0.97
C LEU A 29 -2.58 9.16 0.37
N ASP A 30 -2.75 10.29 1.07
CA ASP A 30 -2.04 11.55 0.82
C ASP A 30 -1.84 12.29 2.16
N PRO A 31 -0.60 12.44 2.66
CA PRO A 31 0.67 12.04 2.05
C PRO A 31 0.91 10.52 2.08
N ILE A 32 1.73 10.03 1.15
CA ILE A 32 2.15 8.62 1.14
C ILE A 32 3.13 8.41 2.32
N PRO A 33 2.94 7.38 3.17
CA PRO A 33 3.88 7.08 4.24
C PRO A 33 5.29 6.79 3.71
N GLY A 34 6.29 7.12 4.53
CA GLY A 34 7.69 7.02 4.17
C GLY A 34 8.26 5.60 4.07
N ASN A 35 7.54 4.61 4.60
CA ASN A 35 7.90 3.20 4.56
C ASN A 35 6.72 2.38 4.08
N GLY A 36 6.95 1.46 3.14
CA GLY A 36 5.96 0.49 2.69
C GLY A 36 5.98 0.26 1.18
N VAL A 37 5.11 -0.66 0.77
CA VAL A 37 4.78 -0.92 -0.63
C VAL A 37 3.32 -0.55 -0.83
N PHE A 38 3.05 0.27 -1.83
CA PHE A 38 1.73 0.85 -2.10
C PHE A 38 1.33 0.56 -3.54
N VAL A 39 0.16 -0.05 -3.72
CA VAL A 39 -0.42 -0.30 -5.04
C VAL A 39 -1.01 1.00 -5.60
N VAL A 40 -0.61 1.37 -6.81
CA VAL A 40 -1.08 2.60 -7.47
C VAL A 40 -2.52 2.43 -7.95
N GLY A 41 -3.39 3.35 -7.54
CA GLY A 41 -4.83 3.32 -7.72
C GLY A 41 -5.55 3.02 -6.41
N PRO A 42 -5.44 1.79 -5.86
CA PRO A 42 -6.06 1.44 -4.58
C PRO A 42 -5.47 2.18 -3.38
N ASP A 43 -4.14 2.20 -3.24
CA ASP A 43 -3.50 2.74 -2.03
C ASP A 43 -3.08 4.19 -2.21
N ILE A 44 -2.63 4.57 -3.41
CA ILE A 44 -2.10 5.91 -3.72
C ILE A 44 -2.48 6.36 -5.13
N ALA A 45 -2.65 7.66 -5.34
CA ALA A 45 -2.95 8.20 -6.67
C ALA A 45 -1.68 8.33 -7.54
N PRO A 46 -1.78 8.23 -8.88
CA PRO A 46 -0.71 8.66 -9.78
C PRO A 46 -0.39 10.15 -9.61
N GLY A 47 0.86 10.55 -9.79
CA GLY A 47 1.29 11.95 -9.67
C GLY A 47 2.79 12.11 -9.47
N LEU A 48 3.23 13.36 -9.41
CA LEU A 48 4.57 13.72 -8.97
C LEU A 48 4.55 13.92 -7.45
N TYR A 49 5.43 13.23 -6.76
CA TYR A 49 5.54 13.29 -5.31
C TYR A 49 6.93 13.77 -4.89
N ARG A 50 7.00 14.47 -3.76
CA ARG A 50 8.24 14.96 -3.16
C ARG A 50 8.36 14.48 -1.72
N THR A 51 9.54 13.97 -1.35
CA THR A 51 9.94 13.73 0.04
C THR A 51 10.98 14.75 0.48
N ALA A 52 11.05 15.02 1.78
CA ALA A 52 12.12 15.83 2.37
C ALA A 52 13.48 15.09 2.45
N GLY A 53 13.51 13.79 2.18
CA GLY A 53 14.71 12.96 2.18
C GLY A 53 14.65 11.83 3.21
N SER A 54 15.80 11.49 3.77
CA SER A 54 15.93 10.42 4.75
C SER A 54 15.08 10.64 6.02
N ALA A 55 14.45 9.58 6.51
CA ALA A 55 13.77 9.58 7.80
C ALA A 55 14.69 9.32 9.00
N SER A 56 15.96 9.00 8.76
CA SER A 56 16.92 8.71 9.83
C SER A 56 17.10 9.92 10.74
N THR A 57 17.04 9.67 12.05
CA THR A 57 17.27 10.71 13.07
C THR A 57 18.69 11.26 13.01
N PHE A 58 19.64 10.43 12.59
CA PHE A 58 21.04 10.79 12.38
C PHE A 58 21.55 10.10 11.12
N GLY A 59 22.46 10.76 10.40
CA GLY A 59 23.20 10.12 9.32
C GLY A 59 24.47 9.45 9.85
N VAL A 60 24.81 8.33 9.25
CA VAL A 60 26.05 7.58 9.50
C VAL A 60 26.81 7.52 8.19
N TRP A 61 28.05 7.99 8.20
CA TRP A 61 28.95 7.99 7.05
C TRP A 61 30.20 7.17 7.35
N ILE A 62 30.59 6.32 6.41
CA ILE A 62 31.85 5.60 6.43
C ILE A 62 32.63 6.06 5.21
N ASN A 63 33.80 6.69 5.42
CA ASN A 63 34.62 7.23 4.34
C ASN A 63 33.83 8.16 3.40
N ASN A 64 33.05 9.10 3.96
CA ASN A 64 32.18 10.02 3.21
C ASN A 64 31.03 9.37 2.41
N VAL A 65 30.77 8.08 2.57
CA VAL A 65 29.63 7.39 1.95
C VAL A 65 28.54 7.18 3.01
N PRO A 66 27.30 7.66 2.80
CA PRO A 66 26.21 7.39 3.72
C PRO A 66 25.88 5.90 3.73
N THR A 67 25.58 5.35 4.90
CA THR A 67 25.08 3.98 5.03
C THR A 67 23.65 3.87 4.50
N GLN A 68 23.20 2.66 4.15
CA GLN A 68 21.85 2.41 3.64
C GLN A 68 20.78 2.92 4.62
N ASP A 69 20.96 2.68 5.92
CA ASP A 69 20.05 3.15 6.98
C ASP A 69 20.06 4.67 7.17
N SER A 70 20.95 5.40 6.48
CA SER A 70 20.99 6.86 6.46
C SER A 70 20.32 7.47 5.24
N MET A 71 19.89 6.64 4.28
CA MET A 71 19.35 7.08 3.00
C MET A 71 17.88 6.74 2.87
N CYS A 72 17.13 7.61 2.21
CA CYS A 72 15.80 7.30 1.69
C CYS A 72 15.99 6.62 0.33
N ALA A 73 15.34 5.48 0.13
CA ALA A 73 15.32 4.75 -1.13
C ALA A 73 13.88 4.54 -1.58
N TRP A 74 13.64 4.61 -2.88
CA TRP A 74 12.34 4.28 -3.44
C TRP A 74 12.45 3.60 -4.79
N PHE A 75 11.39 2.87 -5.13
CA PHE A 75 11.26 2.11 -6.37
C PHE A 75 9.84 2.25 -6.91
N THR A 76 9.72 2.25 -8.23
CA THR A 76 8.44 2.08 -8.93
C THR A 76 8.49 0.81 -9.76
N TYR A 77 7.35 0.13 -9.86
CA TYR A 77 7.25 -1.16 -10.53
C TYR A 77 6.16 -1.15 -11.59
N SER A 78 6.34 -1.90 -12.67
CA SER A 78 5.30 -2.11 -13.69
C SER A 78 4.28 -3.19 -13.30
N THR A 79 4.50 -3.88 -12.19
CA THR A 79 3.60 -4.88 -11.61
C THR A 79 3.16 -4.48 -10.20
N PRO A 80 1.97 -4.91 -9.74
CA PRO A 80 1.42 -4.50 -8.44
C PRO A 80 2.08 -5.21 -7.24
N ASP A 81 2.83 -6.28 -7.46
CA ASP A 81 3.48 -7.11 -6.44
C ASP A 81 4.89 -6.62 -6.05
N ALA A 82 5.30 -5.44 -6.52
CA ALA A 82 6.64 -4.87 -6.29
C ALA A 82 7.79 -5.82 -6.68
N ASN A 83 7.61 -6.52 -7.80
CA ASN A 83 8.60 -7.46 -8.32
C ASN A 83 9.87 -6.72 -8.81
N LYS A 84 11.02 -7.08 -8.23
CA LYS A 84 12.32 -6.44 -8.51
C LYS A 84 12.80 -6.62 -9.95
N GLU A 85 12.30 -7.60 -10.69
CA GLU A 85 12.58 -7.77 -12.13
C GLU A 85 11.80 -6.77 -13.01
N HIS A 86 10.83 -6.06 -12.43
CA HIS A 86 9.91 -5.15 -13.13
C HIS A 86 10.03 -3.69 -12.68
N VAL A 87 11.21 -3.30 -12.17
CA VAL A 87 11.50 -1.92 -11.75
C VAL A 87 11.48 -0.97 -12.96
N LEU A 88 10.74 0.12 -12.83
CA LEU A 88 10.65 1.19 -13.84
C LEU A 88 11.61 2.35 -13.51
N GLN A 89 11.64 2.77 -12.25
CA GLN A 89 12.52 3.83 -11.78
C GLN A 89 12.90 3.59 -10.31
N THR A 90 14.08 4.04 -9.93
CA THR A 90 14.53 4.07 -8.55
C THR A 90 15.42 5.29 -8.31
N ASN A 91 15.46 5.75 -7.07
CA ASN A 91 16.44 6.72 -6.61
C ASN A 91 16.74 6.48 -5.12
N ILE A 92 17.94 6.89 -4.70
CA ILE A 92 18.39 6.83 -3.32
C ILE A 92 19.17 8.09 -2.98
N SER A 93 18.82 8.73 -1.87
CA SER A 93 19.48 9.95 -1.41
C SER A 93 19.26 10.17 0.08
N VAL A 94 20.17 10.91 0.71
CA VAL A 94 19.94 11.47 2.05
C VAL A 94 19.02 12.70 1.97
N GLY A 95 19.14 13.48 0.89
CA GLY A 95 18.41 14.73 0.70
C GLY A 95 17.04 14.56 0.03
N PRO A 96 16.34 15.67 -0.21
CA PRO A 96 15.02 15.67 -0.85
C PRO A 96 15.04 14.98 -2.22
N MET A 97 13.95 14.31 -2.55
CA MET A 97 13.79 13.60 -3.82
C MET A 97 12.39 13.75 -4.37
N PHE A 98 12.27 13.48 -5.68
CA PHE A 98 11.00 13.39 -6.38
C PHE A 98 10.81 11.98 -6.94
N ALA A 99 9.57 11.49 -6.90
CA ALA A 99 9.14 10.26 -7.54
C ALA A 99 7.99 10.57 -8.49
N ASN A 100 8.14 10.22 -9.77
CA ASN A 100 7.08 10.35 -10.77
C ASN A 100 6.31 9.03 -10.87
N ILE A 101 5.11 8.99 -10.30
CA ILE A 101 4.22 7.84 -10.30
C ILE A 101 3.24 8.04 -11.46
N ASN A 102 3.68 7.65 -12.67
CA ASN A 102 2.83 7.73 -13.87
C ASN A 102 1.90 6.50 -13.98
N THR A 103 1.09 6.43 -15.04
CA THR A 103 0.10 5.37 -15.26
C THR A 103 0.69 3.98 -15.52
N SER A 104 1.97 3.90 -15.92
CA SER A 104 2.70 2.63 -16.08
C SER A 104 3.16 2.07 -14.74
N VAL A 105 3.27 2.89 -13.70
CA VAL A 105 3.59 2.44 -12.35
C VAL A 105 2.37 1.76 -11.73
N LYS A 106 2.56 0.54 -11.23
CA LYS A 106 1.53 -0.27 -10.57
C LYS A 106 1.80 -0.47 -9.07
N ALA A 107 3.05 -0.35 -8.64
CA ALA A 107 3.41 -0.27 -7.23
C ALA A 107 4.52 0.75 -7.00
N PHE A 108 4.50 1.37 -5.82
CA PHE A 108 5.52 2.27 -5.30
C PHE A 108 6.04 1.72 -3.98
N GLU A 109 7.34 1.52 -3.88
CA GLU A 109 8.00 1.12 -2.64
C GLU A 109 8.84 2.28 -2.13
N SER A 110 8.71 2.58 -0.84
CA SER A 110 9.48 3.60 -0.14
C SER A 110 10.10 2.97 1.10
N GLN A 111 11.38 3.26 1.33
CA GLN A 111 12.12 2.79 2.49
C GLN A 111 12.94 3.93 3.08
N ASN A 112 12.77 4.13 4.39
CA ASN A 112 13.47 5.11 5.21
C ASN A 112 13.36 6.56 4.66
N CYS A 113 12.19 6.89 4.12
CA CYS A 113 11.90 8.24 3.63
C CYS A 113 11.02 9.01 4.61
N GLN A 114 11.14 10.33 4.62
CA GLN A 114 10.08 11.17 5.14
C GLN A 114 8.82 11.01 4.26
N PRO A 115 7.61 11.30 4.78
CA PRO A 115 6.37 11.18 4.01
C PRO A 115 6.45 11.90 2.66
N TRP A 116 5.82 11.31 1.64
CA TRP A 116 5.79 11.87 0.31
C TRP A 116 4.54 12.72 0.12
N THR A 117 4.75 14.00 -0.16
CA THR A 117 3.65 14.93 -0.43
C THR A 117 3.51 15.11 -1.94
N ARG A 118 2.26 15.14 -2.43
CA ARG A 118 1.99 15.42 -3.83
C ARG A 118 2.44 16.83 -4.19
N VAL A 119 3.10 16.98 -5.34
CA VAL A 119 3.46 18.29 -5.88
C VAL A 119 2.22 18.89 -6.53
N PRO A 120 1.83 20.13 -6.17
CA PRO A 120 0.68 20.82 -6.78
C PRO A 120 0.85 21.08 -8.28
#